data_AF-A0A941NAZ7-F1
#
_entry.id   AF-A0A941NAZ7-F1
#
_cell.length_a   1.000
_cell.length_b   1.000
_cell.length_c   1.000
_cell.angle_alpha   90.00
_cell.angle_beta   90.00
_cell.angle_gamma   90.00
#
_symmetry.space_group_name_H-M   'P 1'
#
loop_
_entity.id
_entity.type
_entity.pdbx_description
1 polymer ?
#
loop_
_entity_poly.entity_id
_entity_poly.type
_entity_poly.pdbx_seq_one_letter_code
_entity_poly.pdbx_strand_id
1 'polypeptide(L)'
;MNAPAKNLHDATVRNDWTREEIAALFDLPFTELVFRAAQVHRQNFASDEVQISTLLSIKTGGCPEDCGYCSQSASHETGLKASKLMEIEKVLSDARAAKAAGATRFCMGAAWRSPKDRDLDKVCEMVEGVKAMGMETCVTL
;
A
#
# COMPACT_ATOMS: atom_id res chain seq x y z
N MET A 1 5.25 -10.59 -37.32
CA MET A 1 4.98 -9.29 -37.97
C MET A 1 4.68 -8.31 -36.85
N ASN A 2 5.71 -7.64 -36.34
CA ASN A 2 5.54 -6.75 -35.19
C ASN A 2 4.92 -5.45 -35.69
N ALA A 3 3.77 -5.10 -35.11
CA ALA A 3 3.17 -3.79 -35.34
C ALA A 3 4.22 -2.69 -35.07
N PRO A 4 4.23 -1.59 -35.83
CA PRO A 4 5.17 -0.50 -35.58
C PRO A 4 4.92 0.00 -34.17
N ALA A 5 5.91 -0.18 -33.29
CA ALA A 5 5.86 0.35 -31.94
C ALA A 5 5.69 1.88 -32.05
N LYS A 6 4.50 2.37 -31.71
CA LYS A 6 4.28 3.82 -31.57
C LYS A 6 5.35 4.33 -30.61
N ASN A 7 6.06 5.38 -31.03
CA ASN A 7 7.03 6.06 -30.17
C ASN A 7 6.29 6.68 -28.99
N LEU A 8 6.21 5.93 -27.88
CA LEU A 8 5.63 6.35 -26.61
C LEU A 8 6.66 7.10 -25.75
N HIS A 9 7.67 7.73 -26.37
CA HIS A 9 8.74 8.48 -25.70
C HIS A 9 8.31 9.85 -25.18
N ASP A 10 7.01 10.10 -25.08
CA ASP A 10 6.49 11.36 -24.58
C ASP A 10 6.24 11.24 -23.08
N ALA A 11 7.06 11.91 -22.28
CA ALA A 11 6.94 11.98 -20.82
C ALA A 11 5.73 12.84 -20.37
N THR A 12 4.96 13.36 -21.33
CA THR A 12 3.74 14.11 -21.07
C THR A 12 2.71 13.20 -20.40
N VAL A 13 2.31 13.57 -19.18
CA VAL A 13 1.29 12.84 -18.42
C VAL A 13 -0.03 12.87 -19.19
N ARG A 14 -0.58 11.69 -19.49
CA ARG A 14 -1.86 11.51 -20.18
C ARG A 14 -2.77 10.55 -19.41
N ASN A 15 -4.07 10.76 -19.51
CA ASN A 15 -5.10 10.08 -18.70
C ASN A 15 -6.14 9.31 -19.56
N ASP A 16 -5.88 9.13 -20.85
CA ASP A 16 -6.82 8.65 -21.88
C ASP A 16 -6.41 7.29 -22.49
N TRP A 17 -5.67 6.48 -21.74
CA TRP A 17 -5.14 5.19 -22.20
C TRP A 17 -6.23 4.20 -22.62
N THR A 18 -6.08 3.60 -23.80
CA THR A 18 -6.93 2.48 -24.24
C THR A 18 -6.39 1.13 -23.75
N ARG A 19 -7.24 0.10 -23.78
CA ARG A 19 -6.83 -1.27 -23.42
C ARG A 19 -5.73 -1.79 -24.35
N GLU A 20 -5.81 -1.46 -25.64
CA GLU A 20 -4.84 -1.85 -26.66
C GLU A 20 -3.50 -1.17 -26.43
N GLU A 21 -3.49 0.11 -26.05
CA GLU A 21 -2.25 0.83 -25.71
C GLU A 21 -1.58 0.24 -24.47
N ILE A 22 -2.36 -0.15 -23.45
CA ILE A 22 -1.83 -0.83 -22.25
C ILE A 22 -1.30 -2.22 -22.62
N ALA A 23 -2.05 -3.02 -23.38
CA ALA A 23 -1.61 -4.34 -23.81
C ALA A 23 -0.29 -4.29 -24.58
N ALA A 24 -0.12 -3.28 -25.44
CA ALA A 24 1.14 -3.06 -26.16
C ALA A 24 2.34 -2.83 -25.24
N LEU A 25 2.16 -2.29 -24.02
CA LEU A 25 3.23 -2.17 -23.03
C LEU A 25 3.62 -3.53 -22.44
N PHE A 26 2.64 -4.40 -22.18
CA PHE A 26 2.89 -5.76 -21.70
C PHE A 26 3.56 -6.64 -22.75
N ASP A 27 3.30 -6.37 -24.04
CA ASP A 27 3.90 -7.08 -25.18
C ASP A 27 5.33 -6.61 -25.52
N LEU A 28 5.85 -5.56 -24.86
CA LEU A 28 7.22 -5.11 -25.08
C LEU A 28 8.26 -6.15 -24.63
N PRO A 29 9.43 -6.22 -25.28
CA PRO A 29 10.57 -6.93 -24.72
C PRO A 29 10.86 -6.40 -23.31
N PHE A 30 11.03 -7.30 -22.34
CA PHE A 30 11.19 -6.93 -20.93
C PHE A 30 12.30 -5.90 -20.71
N THR A 31 13.44 -6.04 -21.41
CA THR A 31 14.57 -5.11 -21.32
C THR A 31 14.21 -3.70 -21.82
N GLU A 32 13.39 -3.60 -22.87
CA GLU A 32 12.88 -2.33 -23.39
C GLU A 32 11.90 -1.69 -22.39
N LEU A 33 10.98 -2.48 -21.82
CA LEU A 33 10.02 -2.01 -20.82
C LEU A 33 10.74 -1.46 -19.58
N VAL A 34 11.75 -2.17 -19.07
CA VAL A 34 12.54 -1.73 -17.90
C VAL A 34 13.32 -0.46 -18.20
N PHE A 35 13.92 -0.35 -19.40
CA PHE A 35 14.63 0.85 -19.80
C PHE A 35 13.70 2.07 -19.84
N ARG A 36 12.53 1.95 -20.47
CA ARG A 36 11.51 3.02 -20.50
C ARG A 36 11.01 3.38 -19.11
N ALA A 37 10.75 2.39 -18.25
CA ALA A 37 10.32 2.63 -16.88
C ALA A 37 11.37 3.44 -16.10
N ALA A 38 12.66 3.13 -16.25
CA ALA A 38 13.74 3.88 -15.62
C ALA A 38 13.84 5.33 -16.14
N GLN A 39 13.60 5.55 -17.44
CA GLN A 39 13.57 6.90 -18.01
C GLN A 39 12.44 7.73 -17.41
N VAL A 40 11.21 7.21 -17.40
CA VAL A 40 10.05 7.89 -16.81
C VAL A 40 10.27 8.15 -15.33
N HIS A 41 10.81 7.19 -14.58
CA HIS A 41 11.09 7.36 -13.16
C HIS A 41 12.08 8.51 -12.90
N ARG A 42 13.22 8.54 -13.61
CA ARG A 42 14.25 9.60 -13.45
C ARG A 42 13.79 10.99 -13.89
N GLN A 43 12.80 11.07 -14.77
CA GLN A 43 12.21 12.35 -15.20
C GLN A 43 11.27 12.95 -14.15
N ASN A 44 10.69 12.13 -13.27
CA ASN A 44 9.62 12.53 -12.36
C ASN A 44 9.97 12.39 -10.87
N PHE A 45 10.98 11.61 -10.52
CA PHE A 45 11.39 11.33 -9.15
C PHE A 45 12.91 11.47 -8.97
N ALA A 46 13.32 11.84 -7.75
CA ALA A 46 14.73 11.81 -7.36
C ALA A 46 15.21 10.34 -7.36
N SER A 47 16.30 10.06 -8.08
CA SER A 47 16.75 8.68 -8.32
C SER A 47 17.38 8.00 -7.11
N ASP A 48 17.69 8.75 -6.07
CA ASP A 48 18.33 8.34 -4.83
C ASP A 48 17.40 8.40 -3.61
N GLU A 49 16.13 8.76 -3.81
CA GLU A 49 15.12 8.80 -2.75
C GLU A 49 14.20 7.58 -2.82
N VAL A 50 13.89 7.02 -1.64
CA VAL A 50 12.91 5.95 -1.46
C VAL A 50 12.05 6.27 -0.25
N GLN A 51 10.73 6.16 -0.39
CA GLN A 51 9.82 6.31 0.74
C GLN A 51 9.78 5.03 1.59
N ILE A 52 10.10 5.16 2.88
CA ILE A 52 10.07 4.06 3.84
C ILE A 52 8.77 4.13 4.64
N SER A 53 7.90 3.14 4.45
CA SER A 53 6.65 2.99 5.19
C SER A 53 6.67 1.70 6.02
N THR A 54 6.25 1.76 7.27
CA THR A 54 6.09 0.57 8.13
C THR A 54 4.60 0.33 8.39
N LEU A 55 4.16 -0.92 8.24
CA LEU A 55 2.78 -1.32 8.46
C LEU A 55 2.63 -2.16 9.72
N LEU A 56 1.55 -1.93 10.46
CA LEU A 56 1.09 -2.75 11.58
C LEU A 56 -0.34 -3.22 11.33
N SER A 57 -0.61 -4.51 11.58
CA SER A 57 -1.98 -5.03 11.61
C SER A 57 -2.60 -4.72 12.97
N ILE A 58 -3.39 -3.65 13.05
CA ILE A 58 -4.04 -3.20 14.29
C ILE A 58 -5.21 -4.10 14.71
N LYS A 59 -5.73 -4.92 13.78
CA LYS A 59 -6.66 -6.03 14.05
C LYS A 59 -6.38 -7.12 13.03
N THR A 60 -5.94 -8.29 13.50
CA THR A 60 -5.54 -9.42 12.65
C THR A 60 -6.57 -10.55 12.63
N GLY A 61 -6.79 -11.15 11.46
CA GLY A 61 -7.56 -12.40 11.29
C GLY A 61 -9.08 -12.24 11.48
N GLY A 62 -9.86 -13.26 11.16
CA GLY A 62 -11.33 -13.24 11.30
C GLY A 62 -12.01 -12.18 10.41
N CYS A 63 -11.48 -11.95 9.21
CA CYS A 63 -12.12 -11.10 8.20
C CYS A 63 -13.29 -11.85 7.57
N PRO A 64 -14.48 -11.25 7.41
CA PRO A 64 -15.63 -11.92 6.80
C PRO A 64 -15.52 -12.07 5.27
N GLU A 65 -14.62 -11.33 4.62
CA GLU A 65 -14.41 -11.41 3.17
C GLU A 65 -13.68 -12.70 2.79
N ASP A 66 -13.93 -13.21 1.58
CA ASP A 66 -13.50 -14.53 1.07
C ASP A 66 -12.41 -14.43 -0.01
N CYS A 67 -11.52 -13.43 0.13
CA CYS A 67 -10.42 -13.24 -0.82
C CYS A 67 -9.52 -14.48 -0.86
N GLY A 68 -9.47 -15.17 -2.00
CA GLY A 68 -8.80 -16.48 -2.16
C GLY A 68 -7.27 -16.49 -1.93
N TYR A 69 -6.65 -15.33 -1.74
CA TYR A 69 -5.23 -15.18 -1.42
C TYR A 69 -4.96 -14.73 0.02
N CYS A 70 -5.98 -14.33 0.78
CA CYS A 70 -5.80 -13.65 2.07
C CYS A 70 -5.83 -14.64 3.24
N SER A 71 -4.72 -14.73 3.97
CA SER A 71 -4.61 -15.59 5.17
C SER A 71 -5.48 -15.16 6.34
N GLN A 72 -6.07 -13.96 6.28
CA GLN A 72 -6.92 -13.39 7.33
C GLN A 72 -8.42 -13.66 7.13
N SER A 73 -8.82 -14.23 5.99
CA SER A 73 -10.20 -14.61 5.72
C SER A 73 -10.65 -15.70 6.71
N ALA A 74 -11.83 -15.52 7.28
CA ALA A 74 -12.49 -16.52 8.13
C ALA A 74 -13.04 -17.71 7.33
N SER A 75 -13.10 -17.60 5.99
CA SER A 75 -13.55 -18.65 5.09
C SER A 75 -12.48 -19.71 4.79
N HIS A 76 -11.26 -19.53 5.30
CA HIS A 76 -10.11 -20.39 5.01
C HIS A 76 -9.42 -20.87 6.30
N GLU A 77 -9.01 -22.14 6.34
CA GLU A 77 -8.26 -22.70 7.46
C GLU A 77 -6.76 -22.41 7.34
N THR A 78 -6.33 -21.28 7.89
CA THR A 78 -4.94 -20.80 7.78
C THR A 78 -4.12 -20.98 9.06
N GLY A 79 -4.77 -21.40 10.15
CA GLY A 79 -4.18 -21.45 11.49
C GLY A 79 -3.97 -20.08 12.14
N LEU A 80 -4.33 -18.98 11.45
CA LEU A 80 -4.17 -17.63 11.97
C LEU A 80 -5.22 -17.34 13.05
N LYS A 81 -4.76 -17.00 14.25
CA LYS A 81 -5.64 -16.64 15.36
C LYS A 81 -6.14 -15.20 15.20
N ALA A 82 -7.45 -15.02 15.31
CA ALA A 82 -8.05 -13.69 15.32
C ALA A 82 -7.67 -12.93 16.59
N SER A 83 -7.32 -11.66 16.44
CA SER A 83 -7.09 -10.72 17.53
C SER A 83 -8.18 -9.64 17.56
N LYS A 84 -8.35 -9.04 18.73
CA LYS A 84 -9.14 -7.81 18.86
C LYS A 84 -8.33 -6.63 18.32
N LEU A 85 -9.01 -5.50 18.12
CA LEU A 85 -8.33 -4.23 17.87
C LEU A 85 -7.30 -3.97 18.98
N MET A 86 -6.09 -3.60 18.60
CA MET A 86 -5.00 -3.29 19.51
C MET A 86 -5.31 -2.05 20.34
N GLU A 87 -4.74 -1.99 21.54
CA GLU A 87 -4.80 -0.79 22.38
C GLU A 87 -3.98 0.34 21.76
N ILE A 88 -4.47 1.58 21.89
CA ILE A 88 -3.88 2.78 21.28
C ILE A 88 -2.40 2.91 21.64
N GLU A 89 -2.06 2.80 22.93
CA GLU A 89 -0.65 2.92 23.37
C GLU A 89 0.28 1.88 22.77
N LYS A 90 -0.22 0.67 22.48
CA LYS A 90 0.58 -0.35 21.82
C LYS A 90 0.88 0.06 20.37
N VAL A 91 -0.13 0.54 19.65
CA VAL A 91 0.03 1.07 18.28
C VAL A 91 0.98 2.26 18.26
N LEU A 92 0.84 3.20 19.19
CA LEU A 92 1.72 4.37 19.29
C LEU A 92 3.15 3.97 19.68
N SER A 93 3.33 2.95 20.50
CA SER A 93 4.65 2.39 20.82
C SER A 93 5.33 1.80 19.58
N ASP A 94 4.59 1.01 18.79
CA ASP A 94 5.10 0.42 17.56
C ASP A 94 5.40 1.50 16.50
N ALA A 95 4.59 2.56 16.44
CA ALA A 95 4.84 3.72 15.57
C ALA A 95 6.12 4.48 15.97
N ARG A 96 6.35 4.70 17.28
CA ARG A 96 7.61 5.30 17.79
C ARG A 96 8.82 4.44 17.41
N ALA A 97 8.69 3.12 17.53
CA ALA A 97 9.76 2.20 17.13
C ALA A 97 10.03 2.25 15.61
N ALA A 98 8.97 2.28 14.79
CA ALA A 98 9.09 2.42 13.35
C ALA A 98 9.76 3.76 12.94
N LYS A 99 9.38 4.86 13.60
CA LYS A 99 10.03 6.16 13.41
C LYS A 99 11.52 6.11 13.75
N ALA A 100 11.87 5.52 14.88
CA ALA A 100 13.26 5.35 15.29
C ALA A 100 14.06 4.47 14.31
N ALA A 101 13.39 3.54 13.62
CA ALA A 101 13.96 2.72 12.56
C ALA A 101 14.04 3.44 11.18
N GLY A 102 13.61 4.71 11.08
CA GLY A 102 13.72 5.52 9.87
C GLY A 102 12.47 5.57 8.99
N ALA A 103 11.34 5.01 9.43
CA ALA A 103 10.09 5.14 8.69
C ALA A 103 9.58 6.59 8.70
N THR A 104 9.10 7.05 7.54
CA THR A 104 8.46 8.37 7.39
C THR A 104 6.93 8.28 7.41
N ARG A 105 6.39 7.10 7.07
CA ARG A 105 4.95 6.79 7.10
C ARG A 105 4.67 5.55 7.95
N PHE A 106 3.61 5.61 8.74
CA PHE A 106 3.09 4.46 9.48
C PHE A 106 1.69 4.09 8.98
N CYS A 107 1.53 2.83 8.58
CA CYS A 107 0.30 2.30 8.00
C CYS A 107 -0.38 1.34 8.99
N MET A 108 -1.69 1.49 9.16
CA MET A 108 -2.48 0.64 10.05
C MET A 108 -3.52 -0.14 9.24
N GLY A 109 -3.44 -1.46 9.27
CA GLY A 109 -4.37 -2.35 8.57
C GLY A 109 -5.28 -3.12 9.52
N ALA A 110 -6.58 -3.18 9.21
CA ALA A 110 -7.55 -3.94 9.99
C ALA A 110 -8.25 -5.01 9.14
N ALA A 111 -8.42 -6.20 9.70
CA ALA A 111 -9.13 -7.31 9.06
C ALA A 111 -10.66 -7.16 9.18
N TRP A 112 -11.22 -6.14 8.54
CA TRP A 112 -12.65 -5.91 8.42
C TRP A 112 -13.08 -5.80 6.95
N ARG A 113 -14.39 -5.84 6.71
CA ARG A 113 -15.00 -5.39 5.45
C ARG A 113 -15.13 -3.87 5.42
N SER A 114 -15.46 -3.31 6.59
CA SER A 114 -15.63 -1.89 6.82
C SER A 114 -15.39 -1.60 8.31
N PRO A 115 -14.94 -0.39 8.66
CA PRO A 115 -14.83 0.02 10.06
C PRO A 115 -16.18 -0.06 10.77
N LYS A 116 -16.13 -0.32 12.07
CA LYS A 116 -17.30 -0.33 12.95
C LYS A 116 -17.35 0.97 13.74
N ASP A 117 -18.52 1.57 13.90
CA ASP A 117 -18.67 2.86 14.60
C ASP A 117 -17.98 2.88 15.97
N ARG A 118 -18.17 1.81 16.77
CA ARG A 118 -17.55 1.67 18.11
C ARG A 118 -16.01 1.64 18.12
N ASP A 119 -15.41 1.28 16.99
CA ASP A 119 -13.97 1.07 16.84
C ASP A 119 -13.33 2.28 16.11
N LEU A 120 -14.13 3.11 15.43
CA LEU A 120 -13.66 4.22 14.61
C LEU A 120 -13.01 5.33 15.44
N ASP A 121 -13.59 5.69 16.58
CA ASP A 121 -13.01 6.71 17.48
C ASP A 121 -11.60 6.31 17.92
N LYS A 122 -11.39 5.02 18.26
CA LYS A 122 -10.06 4.50 18.60
C LYS A 122 -9.08 4.58 17.44
N VAL A 123 -9.53 4.31 16.21
CA VAL A 123 -8.68 4.44 15.02
C VAL A 123 -8.33 5.91 14.77
N CYS A 124 -9.26 6.84 14.97
CA CYS A 124 -9.00 8.27 14.89
C CYS A 124 -7.93 8.69 15.92
N GLU A 125 -8.05 8.25 17.18
CA GLU A 125 -7.05 8.51 18.21
C GLU A 125 -5.66 7.93 17.84
N MET A 126 -5.60 6.75 17.23
CA MET A 126 -4.34 6.19 16.72
C MET A 126 -3.74 7.07 15.61
N VAL A 127 -4.56 7.53 14.66
CA VAL A 127 -4.13 8.41 13.56
C VAL A 127 -3.62 9.74 14.12
N GLU A 128 -4.35 10.37 15.04
CA GLU A 128 -3.94 11.62 15.69
C GLU A 128 -2.62 11.46 16.43
N GLY A 129 -2.45 10.37 17.19
CA GLY A 129 -1.22 10.08 17.91
C GLY A 129 -0.02 9.89 17.00
N VAL A 130 -0.15 9.14 15.90
CA VAL A 130 0.93 8.95 14.92
C VAL A 130 1.26 10.27 14.21
N LYS A 131 0.24 11.04 13.82
CA LYS A 131 0.43 12.35 13.17
C LYS A 131 1.13 13.35 14.09
N ALA A 132 0.80 13.34 15.38
CA ALA A 132 1.47 14.18 16.38
C ALA A 132 2.97 13.84 16.55
N MET A 133 3.40 12.64 16.15
CA MET A 133 4.82 12.28 16.08
C MET A 133 5.53 12.85 14.84
N GLY A 134 4.82 13.56 13.95
CA GLY A 134 5.38 14.09 12.71
C GLY A 134 5.59 13.03 11.62
N MET A 135 4.90 11.89 11.71
CA MET A 135 4.88 10.86 10.67
C MET A 135 3.65 11.05 9.78
N GLU A 136 3.74 10.59 8.53
CA GLU A 136 2.55 10.40 7.70
C GLU A 136 1.73 9.20 8.21
N THR A 137 0.41 9.31 8.10
CA THR A 137 -0.55 8.30 8.54
C THR A 137 -1.29 7.70 7.37
N CYS A 138 -1.39 6.38 7.31
CA CYS A 138 -2.20 5.65 6.35
C CYS A 138 -3.05 4.59 7.07
N VAL A 139 -4.27 4.38 6.60
CA VAL A 139 -5.18 3.36 7.14
C VAL A 139 -5.81 2.54 6.02
N THR A 140 -6.03 1.26 6.27
CA THR A 140 -6.82 0.36 5.42
C THR A 140 -7.84 -0.34 6.32
N LEU A 141 -9.09 0.11 6.25
CA LEU A 141 -10.19 -0.21 7.19
C LEU A 141 -11.30 -1.02 6.54
#